data_AF-A0A5J5SQA4-F1
#
_entry.id   AF-A0A5J5SQA4-F1
#
_cell.length_a   1.000
_cell.length_b   1.000
_cell.length_c   1.000
_cell.angle_alpha   90.00
_cell.angle_beta   90.00
_cell.angle_gamma   90.00
#
_symmetry.space_group_name_H-M   'P 1'
#
loop_
_entity.id
_entity.type
_entity.pdbx_description
1 polymer ?
#
loop_
_entity_poly.entity_id
_entity_poly.type
_entity_poly.pdbx_seq_one_letter_code
_entity_poly.pdbx_strand_id
1 'polypeptide(L)'
;MPLKHGYINQLRNVKKIRKPKPWKQPQPITKSQLEQMREEFWDTAPHYGGSKEIWDALKAATKQDLTFAQAIVDSAGVIVQSADLTICYDERGAKYELPKYVLSEPTNLIREI
;
A
#
# COMPACT_ATOMS: atom_id res chain seq x y z
N MET A 1 -2.67 31.28 -33.10
CA MET A 1 -3.10 30.72 -31.81
C MET A 1 -3.77 29.37 -32.06
N PRO A 2 -3.18 28.24 -31.65
CA PRO A 2 -3.98 27.09 -31.25
C PRO A 2 -3.54 26.53 -29.89
N LEU A 3 -4.52 26.35 -29.01
CA LEU A 3 -4.38 25.87 -27.64
C LEU A 3 -4.21 24.34 -27.59
N LYS A 4 -3.05 23.93 -27.05
CA LYS A 4 -2.85 22.85 -26.07
C LYS A 4 -3.47 21.46 -26.36
N HIS A 5 -2.90 20.73 -27.32
CA HIS A 5 -3.04 19.27 -27.44
C HIS A 5 -2.08 18.47 -26.52
N GLY A 6 -1.50 19.10 -25.48
CA GLY A 6 -0.46 18.50 -24.62
C GLY A 6 -0.84 18.28 -23.15
N TYR A 7 -2.10 18.47 -22.76
CA TYR A 7 -2.49 18.55 -21.34
C TYR A 7 -3.19 17.32 -20.75
N ILE A 8 -3.31 16.21 -21.49
CA ILE A 8 -3.93 14.98 -20.93
C ILE A 8 -2.91 13.97 -20.38
N ASN A 9 -1.60 14.15 -20.64
CA ASN A 9 -0.55 13.21 -20.20
C ASN A 9 0.27 13.68 -18.98
N GLN A 10 -0.06 14.82 -18.36
CA GLN A 10 0.78 15.42 -17.30
C GLN A 10 0.17 15.42 -15.88
N LEU A 11 -0.90 14.66 -15.63
CA LEU A 11 -1.55 14.61 -14.30
C LEU A 11 -1.60 13.24 -13.64
N ARG A 12 -1.00 12.19 -14.21
CA ARG A 12 -0.51 11.09 -13.37
C ARG A 12 0.77 11.57 -12.72
N ASN A 13 0.66 12.39 -11.68
CA ASN A 13 1.75 12.58 -10.74
C ASN A 13 1.92 11.24 -10.00
N VAL A 14 2.55 10.27 -10.67
CA VAL A 14 2.80 8.93 -10.13
C VAL A 14 3.77 9.13 -8.98
N LYS A 15 3.24 9.32 -7.78
CA LYS A 15 4.06 9.41 -6.58
C LYS A 15 4.81 8.10 -6.47
N LYS A 16 6.14 8.19 -6.62
CA LYS A 16 7.02 7.05 -6.45
C LYS A 16 6.86 6.51 -5.04
N ILE A 17 6.40 5.26 -4.95
CA ILE A 17 6.27 4.58 -3.67
C ILE A 17 7.65 4.41 -3.03
N ARG A 18 7.69 4.48 -1.70
CA ARG A 18 8.89 4.34 -0.89
C ARG A 18 8.58 3.42 0.27
N LYS A 19 9.62 2.81 0.84
CA LYS A 19 9.43 2.04 2.07
C LYS A 19 8.97 2.98 3.18
N PRO A 20 7.97 2.59 3.97
CA PRO A 20 7.56 3.35 5.15
C PRO A 20 8.75 3.62 6.05
N LYS A 21 8.72 4.79 6.70
CA LYS A 21 9.66 5.09 7.79
C LYS A 21 9.64 3.94 8.81
N PRO A 22 10.81 3.56 9.36
CA PRO A 22 10.89 2.55 10.40
C PRO A 22 9.93 2.91 11.53
N TRP A 23 9.14 1.92 11.93
CA TRP A 23 8.09 2.10 12.93
C TRP A 23 8.28 1.08 14.04
N LYS A 24 7.74 1.42 15.21
CA LYS A 24 7.81 0.61 16.41
C LYS A 24 6.40 0.23 16.82
N GLN A 25 6.14 -1.04 17.05
CA GLN A 25 4.88 -1.50 17.62
C GLN A 25 4.85 -1.13 19.12
N PRO A 26 3.72 -0.72 19.71
CA PRO A 26 3.66 -0.37 21.13
C PRO A 26 4.16 -1.50 22.04
N GLN A 27 3.85 -2.74 21.65
CA GLN A 27 4.30 -3.95 22.32
C GLN A 27 5.24 -4.72 21.38
N PRO A 28 6.33 -5.31 21.90
CA PRO A 28 7.22 -6.12 21.08
C PRO A 28 6.48 -7.40 20.68
N ILE A 29 6.46 -7.69 19.39
CA ILE A 29 5.74 -8.83 18.80
C ILE A 29 6.72 -9.78 18.14
N THR A 30 6.40 -11.07 18.10
CA THR A 30 7.17 -12.06 17.36
C THR A 30 6.88 -11.98 15.87
N LYS A 31 7.72 -12.62 15.05
CA LYS A 31 7.46 -12.75 13.61
C LYS A 31 6.12 -13.45 13.34
N SER A 32 5.82 -14.51 14.08
CA SER A 32 4.55 -15.24 13.98
C SER A 32 3.35 -14.33 14.29
N GLN A 33 3.43 -13.51 15.34
CA GLN A 33 2.37 -12.56 15.66
C GLN A 33 2.20 -11.50 14.56
N LEU A 34 3.30 -10.99 14.00
CA LEU A 34 3.23 -10.04 12.88
C LEU A 34 2.56 -10.66 11.65
N GLU A 35 2.87 -11.91 11.33
CA GLU A 35 2.24 -12.64 10.23
C GLU A 35 0.74 -12.84 10.48
N GLN A 36 0.34 -13.26 11.69
CA GLN A 36 -1.07 -13.39 12.07
C GLN A 36 -1.83 -12.06 11.93
N MET A 37 -1.27 -10.94 12.41
CA MET A 37 -1.88 -9.62 12.25
C MET A 37 -2.04 -9.22 10.78
N ARG A 38 -1.08 -9.59 9.93
CA ARG A 38 -1.16 -9.34 8.48
C ARG A 38 -2.28 -10.16 7.86
N GLU A 39 -2.37 -11.43 8.21
CA GLU A 39 -3.40 -12.33 7.69
C GLU A 39 -4.80 -11.85 8.09
N GLU A 40 -5.00 -11.50 9.36
CA GLU A 40 -6.27 -10.96 9.86
C GLU A 40 -6.68 -9.66 9.15
N PHE A 41 -5.72 -8.76 8.92
CA PHE A 41 -5.98 -7.56 8.13
C PHE A 41 -6.39 -7.90 6.70
N TRP A 42 -5.69 -8.80 6.02
CA TRP A 42 -6.00 -9.14 4.62
C TRP A 42 -7.28 -9.96 4.45
N ASP A 43 -7.69 -10.70 5.48
CA ASP A 43 -8.97 -11.40 5.53
C ASP A 43 -10.14 -10.41 5.61
N THR A 44 -9.98 -9.37 6.42
CA THR A 44 -11.02 -8.35 6.66
C THR A 44 -10.97 -7.16 5.70
N ALA A 45 -9.84 -6.92 5.00
CA ALA A 45 -9.63 -5.80 4.08
C ALA A 45 -10.78 -5.56 3.08
N PRO A 46 -11.32 -6.59 2.39
CA PRO A 46 -12.43 -6.41 1.44
C PRO A 46 -13.72 -5.88 2.06
N HIS A 47 -13.90 -6.00 3.40
CA HIS A 47 -15.07 -5.52 4.10
C HIS A 47 -15.03 -4.01 4.42
N TYR A 48 -13.85 -3.36 4.35
CA TYR A 48 -13.71 -1.92 4.60
C TYR A 48 -14.19 -1.04 3.44
N GLY A 49 -14.62 -1.65 2.32
CA GLY A 49 -15.12 -0.96 1.13
C GLY A 49 -14.12 -0.93 -0.02
N GLY A 50 -14.54 -0.34 -1.15
CA GLY A 50 -13.77 -0.33 -2.39
C GLY A 50 -13.87 -1.64 -3.19
N SER A 51 -13.10 -1.76 -4.27
CA SER A 51 -13.02 -3.00 -5.07
C SER A 51 -12.03 -4.00 -4.47
N LYS A 52 -12.44 -5.28 -4.46
CA LYS A 52 -11.61 -6.43 -4.07
C LYS A 52 -10.37 -6.57 -4.97
N GLU A 53 -10.46 -6.15 -6.23
CA GLU A 53 -9.33 -6.19 -7.18
C GLU A 53 -8.21 -5.25 -6.74
N ILE A 54 -8.56 -4.07 -6.23
CA ILE A 54 -7.59 -3.11 -5.70
C ILE A 54 -6.97 -3.65 -4.40
N TRP A 55 -7.78 -4.25 -3.52
CA TRP A 55 -7.25 -4.90 -2.32
C TRP A 55 -6.26 -6.01 -2.64
N ASP A 56 -6.55 -6.83 -3.65
CA ASP A 56 -5.65 -7.89 -4.12
C ASP A 56 -4.35 -7.31 -4.70
N ALA A 57 -4.46 -6.28 -5.54
CA ALA A 57 -3.30 -5.57 -6.08
C ALA A 57 -2.43 -4.95 -4.97
N LEU A 58 -3.03 -4.30 -3.97
CA LEU A 58 -2.30 -3.76 -2.81
C LEU A 58 -1.61 -4.88 -2.03
N LYS A 59 -2.30 -6.01 -1.78
CA LYS A 59 -1.73 -7.18 -1.12
C LYS A 59 -0.53 -7.73 -1.88
N ALA A 60 -0.65 -7.88 -3.20
CA ALA A 60 0.45 -8.29 -4.06
C ALA A 60 1.62 -7.29 -3.99
N ALA A 61 1.34 -5.99 -4.07
CA ALA A 61 2.35 -4.94 -3.98
C ALA A 61 3.12 -4.98 -2.65
N THR A 62 2.46 -5.23 -1.52
CA THR A 62 3.15 -5.32 -0.21
C THR A 62 4.14 -6.49 -0.10
N LYS A 63 4.01 -7.51 -0.95
CA LYS A 63 4.87 -8.69 -0.97
C LYS A 63 6.05 -8.57 -1.93
N GLN A 64 6.08 -7.53 -2.76
CA GLN A 64 7.06 -7.35 -3.82
C GLN A 64 7.98 -6.15 -3.52
N ASP A 65 9.09 -6.04 -4.24
CA ASP A 65 9.97 -4.87 -4.17
C ASP A 65 9.29 -3.60 -4.71
N LEU A 66 9.81 -2.43 -4.32
CA LEU A 66 9.25 -1.13 -4.70
C LEU A 66 9.01 -0.97 -6.21
N THR A 67 9.88 -1.53 -7.05
CA THR A 67 9.71 -1.46 -8.51
C THR A 67 8.46 -2.21 -8.99
N PHE A 68 8.27 -3.44 -8.50
CA PHE A 68 7.12 -4.27 -8.84
C PHE A 68 5.85 -3.76 -8.18
N ALA A 69 5.93 -3.40 -6.91
CA ALA A 69 4.84 -2.78 -6.18
C ALA A 69 4.33 -1.53 -6.90
N GLN A 70 5.23 -0.69 -7.43
CA GLN A 70 4.85 0.50 -8.22
C GLN A 70 4.11 0.12 -9.50
N ALA A 71 4.60 -0.91 -10.21
CA ALA A 71 3.96 -1.39 -11.44
C ALA A 71 2.57 -1.98 -11.17
N ILE A 72 2.40 -2.70 -10.06
CA ILE A 72 1.12 -3.28 -9.65
C ILE A 72 0.11 -2.18 -9.34
N VAL A 73 0.47 -1.18 -8.52
CA VAL A 73 -0.45 -0.08 -8.17
C VAL A 73 -0.79 0.79 -9.38
N ASP A 74 0.17 1.03 -10.28
CA ASP A 74 -0.06 1.77 -11.54
C ASP A 74 -1.00 0.99 -12.48
N SER A 75 -0.78 -0.32 -12.62
CA SER A 75 -1.63 -1.20 -13.44
C SER A 75 -3.05 -1.32 -12.88
N ALA A 76 -3.20 -1.26 -11.55
CA ALA A 76 -4.49 -1.32 -10.88
C ALA A 76 -5.23 0.03 -10.81
N GLY A 77 -4.68 1.12 -11.37
CA GLY A 77 -5.32 2.44 -11.31
C GLY A 77 -5.29 3.07 -9.91
N VAL A 78 -4.38 2.63 -9.03
CA VAL A 78 -4.29 3.12 -7.65
C VAL A 78 -3.52 4.43 -7.60
N ILE A 79 -4.18 5.45 -7.06
CA ILE A 79 -3.65 6.78 -6.79
C ILE A 79 -3.04 6.79 -5.39
N VAL A 80 -1.71 6.77 -5.33
CA VAL A 80 -0.95 6.80 -4.07
C VAL A 80 -1.02 8.21 -3.46
N GLN A 81 -1.70 8.38 -2.32
CA GLN A 81 -1.71 9.66 -1.60
C GLN A 81 -0.47 9.81 -0.73
N SER A 82 -0.14 8.78 0.05
CA SER A 82 1.06 8.70 0.87
C SER A 82 2.11 7.84 0.16
N ALA A 83 3.32 8.38 -0.05
CA ALA A 83 4.39 7.66 -0.76
C ALA A 83 4.74 6.31 -0.11
N ASP A 84 4.45 6.16 1.17
CA ASP A 84 4.67 4.92 1.93
C ASP A 84 3.56 3.86 1.76
N LEU A 85 2.62 4.05 0.83
CA LEU A 85 1.42 3.22 0.60
C LEU A 85 0.41 3.17 1.76
N THR A 86 0.63 3.90 2.85
CA THR A 86 -0.28 3.92 4.01
C THR A 86 -1.68 4.42 3.68
N ILE A 87 -1.79 5.32 2.70
CA ILE A 87 -3.07 5.85 2.22
C ILE A 87 -3.04 5.91 0.69
N CYS A 88 -3.97 5.18 0.08
CA CYS A 88 -4.16 5.08 -1.35
C CYS A 88 -5.63 5.31 -1.72
N TYR A 89 -5.87 5.70 -2.96
CA TYR A 89 -7.21 5.87 -3.51
C TYR A 89 -7.32 5.12 -4.83
N ASP A 90 -8.51 4.64 -5.14
CA ASP A 90 -8.85 4.17 -6.48
C ASP A 90 -9.38 5.35 -7.34
N GLU A 91 -9.41 5.16 -8.65
CA GLU A 91 -9.94 6.12 -9.62
C GLU A 91 -11.43 6.47 -9.42
N ARG A 92 -12.20 5.63 -8.70
CA ARG A 92 -13.59 5.90 -8.30
C ARG A 92 -13.68 6.66 -6.97
N GLY A 93 -12.55 6.98 -6.34
CA GLY A 93 -12.47 7.73 -5.09
C GLY A 93 -12.59 6.90 -3.82
N ALA A 94 -12.56 5.55 -3.91
CA ALA A 94 -12.52 4.69 -2.74
C ALA A 94 -11.17 4.82 -2.01
N LYS A 95 -11.20 4.92 -0.68
CA LYS A 95 -10.00 5.08 0.17
C LYS A 95 -9.53 3.72 0.67
N TYR A 96 -8.23 3.48 0.59
CA TYR A 96 -7.54 2.29 1.09
C TYR A 96 -6.48 2.70 2.10
N GLU A 97 -6.59 2.18 3.32
CA GLU A 97 -5.66 2.48 4.40
C GLU A 97 -4.89 1.22 4.77
N LEU A 98 -3.58 1.23 4.52
CA LEU A 98 -2.71 0.12 4.84
C LEU A 98 -1.92 0.44 6.12
N PRO A 99 -2.09 -0.35 7.19
CA PRO A 99 -1.33 -0.15 8.40
C PRO A 99 0.15 -0.49 8.19
N LYS A 100 1.02 0.13 8.99
CA LYS A 100 2.48 -0.01 8.81
C LYS A 100 2.96 -1.45 8.93
N TYR A 101 2.27 -2.28 9.71
CA TYR A 101 2.60 -3.69 9.91
C TYR A 101 2.40 -4.56 8.67
N VAL A 102 1.47 -4.21 7.76
CA VAL A 102 1.35 -4.90 6.47
C VAL A 102 2.38 -4.43 5.45
N LEU A 103 2.90 -3.20 5.63
CA LEU A 103 3.85 -2.58 4.71
C LEU A 103 5.32 -2.87 5.05
N SER A 104 5.64 -3.07 6.33
CA SER A 104 7.02 -3.26 6.80
C SER A 104 7.06 -3.92 8.17
N GLU A 105 8.19 -4.53 8.50
CA GLU A 105 8.43 -5.08 9.84
C GLU A 105 8.71 -3.97 10.86
N PRO A 106 8.24 -4.10 12.11
CA PRO A 106 8.58 -3.16 13.16
C PRO A 106 10.02 -3.34 13.61
N THR A 107 10.62 -2.28 14.14
CA THR A 107 12.00 -2.32 14.65
C THR A 107 12.15 -3.13 15.94
N ASN A 108 11.04 -3.43 16.64
CA ASN A 108 11.01 -4.20 17.88
C ASN A 108 10.50 -5.63 17.70
N LEU A 109 10.81 -6.27 16.58
CA LEU A 109 10.49 -7.67 16.35
C LEU A 109 11.30 -8.57 17.31
N ILE A 110 10.60 -9.43 18.07
CA ILE A 110 11.24 -10.43 18.93
C ILE A 110 11.53 -11.68 18.08
N ARG A 111 12.76 -12.22 18.19
CA ARG A 111 13.06 -13.57 17.69
C ARG A 111 12.55 -14.59 18.70
N GLU A 112 11.73 -15.53 18.24
CA GLU A 112 11.44 -16.73 19.02
C GLU A 112 12.75 -17.51 19.17
N ILE A 113 13.14 -17.75 20.42
CA ILE A 113 14.35 -18.47 20.84
C ILE A 113 14.02 -19.93 21.09
#